data_AF-A0A1J5T5K1-F1
#
_entry.id   AF-A0A1J5T5K1-F1
#
_cell.length_a   1.000
_cell.length_b   1.000
_cell.length_c   1.000
_cell.angle_alpha   90.00
_cell.angle_beta   90.00
_cell.angle_gamma   90.00
#
_symmetry.space_group_name_H-M   'P 1'
#
loop_
_entity.id
_entity.type
_entity.pdbx_description
1 polymer ?
#
loop_
_entity_poly.entity_id
_entity_poly.type
_entity_poly.pdbx_seq_one_letter_code
_entity_poly.pdbx_strand_id
1 'polypeptide(L)'
;MTESPGDEPRSALFARIRQMVDGRGADIRQHLNGNALRLEFADQQRILINLDARTNNVWLAARTGGIEFVHHAGIWRAHDQSELFARLNEAIDLAIASDPRNARAPAAQAMPAVAPTRTAGKNHMLRNVAIAMLAAALAFWSAQRLGKPPASRPATAQTPTLSLNQLHYPCEGALPANGNVSIFPASRMPVGGADDPEVTLKNDHPHPVLLILTAAASAVPSLSVLVHAGQAAAVHLPAGRYDMMFSVGDNWCNPRNGFSEGHLLKFDQPLTVQAGKPVQVAMQASGSGIADLQVLVHAFHPAVTAPPPDYTGDGRMQVSRHADGHFYLPGNIDDTPIVFMLDTDSPVTSISSGLARQAGIRNCKAIQPAAANTPAAGCIALVPHMRLGHFALENITVAVLPDTETNLLGTNVLRNFQVSQHDSQLLIGRR
;
A
#
# COMPACT_ATOMS: atom_id res chain seq x y z
N MET A 1 -15.46 -38.85 -12.16
CA MET A 1 -15.54 -37.88 -13.28
C MET A 1 -16.89 -37.20 -13.17
N THR A 2 -16.91 -35.96 -12.72
CA THR A 2 -18.08 -35.07 -12.73
C THR A 2 -17.54 -33.75 -13.25
N GLU A 3 -17.65 -33.55 -14.57
CA GLU A 3 -17.41 -32.25 -15.19
C GLU A 3 -18.56 -31.33 -14.80
N SER A 4 -18.23 -30.22 -14.16
CA SER A 4 -19.14 -29.10 -13.95
C SER A 4 -19.15 -28.26 -15.24
N PRO A 5 -20.33 -27.95 -15.81
CA PRO A 5 -20.43 -27.15 -17.01
C PRO A 5 -20.20 -25.68 -16.66
N GLY A 6 -19.10 -25.08 -17.10
CA GLY A 6 -18.99 -23.63 -17.04
C GLY A 6 -17.60 -22.99 -17.13
N ASP A 7 -16.52 -23.66 -16.78
CA ASP A 7 -15.20 -23.03 -16.70
C ASP A 7 -14.22 -23.63 -17.72
N GLU A 8 -13.74 -22.82 -18.67
CA GLU A 8 -12.59 -23.21 -19.49
C GLU A 8 -11.37 -23.37 -18.58
N PRO A 9 -10.69 -24.53 -18.57
CA PRO A 9 -9.48 -24.70 -17.78
C PRO A 9 -8.45 -23.65 -18.16
N ARG A 10 -7.91 -22.96 -17.17
CA ARG A 10 -6.87 -21.94 -17.32
C ARG A 10 -5.73 -22.34 -18.27
N SER A 11 -5.29 -23.60 -18.22
CA SER A 11 -4.26 -24.13 -19.12
C SER A 11 -4.71 -24.13 -20.59
N ALA A 12 -5.99 -24.39 -20.88
CA ALA A 12 -6.57 -24.37 -22.21
C ALA A 12 -6.68 -22.95 -22.75
N LEU A 13 -7.17 -21.99 -21.95
CA LEU A 13 -7.27 -20.58 -22.35
C LEU A 13 -5.90 -20.02 -22.76
N PHE A 14 -4.89 -20.16 -21.88
CA PHE A 14 -3.56 -19.63 -22.19
C PHE A 14 -2.91 -20.38 -23.35
N ALA A 15 -3.13 -21.68 -23.52
CA ALA A 15 -2.64 -22.40 -24.68
C ALA A 15 -3.20 -21.83 -26.00
N ARG A 16 -4.51 -21.55 -26.05
CA ARG A 16 -5.16 -20.92 -27.22
C ARG A 16 -4.62 -19.52 -27.52
N ILE A 17 -4.43 -18.71 -26.48
CA ILE A 17 -3.87 -17.36 -26.65
C ILE A 17 -2.44 -17.44 -27.19
N ARG A 18 -1.60 -18.31 -26.63
CA ARG A 18 -0.21 -18.48 -27.09
C ARG A 18 -0.14 -18.94 -28.55
N GLN A 19 -0.97 -19.92 -28.93
CA GLN A 19 -1.06 -20.38 -30.32
C GLN A 19 -1.47 -19.25 -31.28
N MET A 20 -2.41 -18.40 -30.88
CA MET A 20 -2.82 -17.23 -31.67
C MET A 20 -1.68 -16.20 -31.79
N VAL A 21 -0.93 -15.95 -30.71
CA VAL A 21 0.22 -15.03 -30.72
C VAL A 21 1.36 -15.58 -31.58
N ASP A 22 1.69 -16.87 -31.47
CA ASP A 22 2.71 -17.53 -32.28
C ASP A 22 2.37 -17.45 -33.78
N GLY A 23 1.08 -17.50 -34.13
CA GLY A 23 0.58 -17.34 -35.49
C GLY A 23 0.74 -15.94 -36.09
N ARG A 24 1.12 -14.92 -35.31
CA ARG A 24 1.31 -13.54 -35.81
C ARG A 24 2.59 -13.35 -36.62
N GLY A 25 3.58 -14.26 -36.49
CA GLY A 25 4.87 -14.13 -37.16
C GLY A 25 5.71 -12.94 -36.72
N ALA A 26 5.40 -12.35 -35.56
CA ALA A 26 6.10 -11.22 -34.95
C ALA A 26 6.87 -11.67 -33.70
N ASP A 27 7.99 -10.99 -33.40
CA ASP A 27 8.82 -11.22 -32.20
C ASP A 27 8.13 -10.71 -30.92
N ILE A 28 7.11 -11.46 -30.49
CA ILE A 28 6.32 -11.18 -29.29
C ILE A 28 6.79 -12.13 -28.18
N ARG A 29 7.49 -11.60 -27.19
CA ARG A 29 7.96 -12.38 -26.04
C ARG A 29 6.80 -12.71 -25.12
N GLN A 30 6.56 -14.00 -24.89
CA GLN A 30 5.48 -14.50 -24.05
C GLN A 30 6.02 -14.98 -22.71
N HIS A 31 5.55 -14.36 -21.61
CA HIS A 31 5.93 -14.73 -20.25
C HIS A 31 4.68 -15.11 -19.45
N LEU A 32 4.52 -16.39 -19.15
CA LEU A 32 3.48 -16.90 -18.25
C LEU A 32 4.03 -16.96 -16.82
N ASN A 33 3.39 -16.27 -15.88
CA ASN A 33 3.74 -16.32 -14.46
C ASN A 33 2.49 -16.33 -13.59
N GLY A 34 2.34 -17.35 -12.74
CA GLY A 34 1.13 -17.52 -11.94
C GLY A 34 -0.06 -17.42 -12.89
N ASN A 35 -1.07 -16.58 -12.58
CA ASN A 35 -2.30 -16.33 -13.33
C ASN A 35 -2.23 -15.37 -14.52
N ALA A 36 -1.05 -14.85 -14.86
CA ALA A 36 -0.90 -13.84 -15.87
C ALA A 36 -0.01 -14.28 -17.04
N LEU A 37 -0.47 -14.04 -18.26
CA LEU A 37 0.33 -14.08 -19.50
C LEU A 37 0.65 -12.66 -19.92
N ARG A 38 1.94 -12.35 -19.99
CA ARG A 38 2.46 -11.08 -20.51
C ARG A 38 2.96 -11.29 -21.93
N LEU A 39 2.54 -10.43 -22.84
CA LEU A 39 3.09 -10.26 -24.18
C LEU A 39 3.94 -9.00 -24.17
N GLU A 40 5.21 -9.11 -24.55
CA GLU A 40 6.16 -8.00 -24.60
C GLU A 40 6.68 -7.83 -26.03
N PHE A 41 6.53 -6.63 -26.57
CA PHE A 41 6.93 -6.26 -27.91
C PHE A 41 8.36 -5.67 -27.92
N ALA A 42 8.94 -5.49 -29.11
CA ALA A 42 10.32 -5.03 -29.27
C ALA A 42 10.55 -3.59 -28.79
N ASP A 43 9.52 -2.75 -28.84
CA ASP A 43 9.52 -1.38 -28.31
C ASP A 43 9.28 -1.27 -26.80
N GLN A 44 9.22 -2.41 -26.09
CA GLN A 44 8.87 -2.54 -24.67
C GLN A 44 7.39 -2.29 -24.34
N GLN A 45 6.52 -2.12 -25.33
CA GLN A 45 5.07 -2.16 -25.12
C GLN A 45 4.65 -3.53 -24.59
N ARG A 46 3.60 -3.56 -23.77
CA ARG A 46 3.11 -4.77 -23.11
C ARG A 46 1.61 -4.91 -23.26
N ILE A 47 1.17 -6.14 -23.46
CA ILE A 47 -0.22 -6.56 -23.27
C ILE A 47 -0.23 -7.59 -22.15
N LEU A 48 -1.12 -7.43 -21.18
CA LEU A 48 -1.26 -8.33 -20.04
C LEU A 48 -2.62 -9.02 -20.08
N ILE A 49 -2.63 -10.34 -19.98
CA ILE A 49 -3.83 -11.16 -19.83
C ILE A 49 -3.74 -11.84 -18.46
N ASN A 50 -4.70 -11.60 -17.56
CA ASN A 50 -4.72 -12.22 -16.23
C ASN A 50 -6.06 -12.91 -15.96
N LEU A 51 -6.02 -14.16 -15.47
CA LEU A 51 -7.21 -14.89 -15.04
C LEU A 51 -7.36 -14.78 -13.51
N ASP A 52 -8.41 -14.14 -13.01
CA ASP A 52 -8.64 -14.06 -11.56
C ASP A 52 -9.09 -15.43 -11.02
N ALA A 53 -8.31 -16.01 -10.08
CA ALA A 53 -8.60 -17.30 -9.47
C ALA A 53 -9.86 -17.31 -8.60
N ARG A 54 -10.36 -16.15 -8.18
CA ARG A 54 -11.54 -16.02 -7.32
C ARG A 54 -12.83 -15.86 -8.12
N THR A 55 -12.76 -15.14 -9.24
CA THR A 55 -13.94 -14.80 -10.05
C THR A 55 -14.02 -15.58 -11.37
N ASN A 56 -12.93 -16.27 -11.77
CA ASN A 56 -12.77 -16.88 -13.10
C ASN A 56 -12.91 -15.89 -14.26
N ASN A 57 -12.78 -14.58 -14.02
CA ASN A 57 -12.80 -13.57 -15.08
C ASN A 57 -11.40 -13.35 -15.69
N VAL A 58 -11.37 -12.95 -16.96
CA VAL A 58 -10.14 -12.58 -17.67
C VAL A 58 -10.03 -11.06 -17.78
N TRP A 59 -8.91 -10.52 -17.33
CA TRP A 59 -8.54 -9.12 -17.54
C TRP A 59 -7.54 -9.01 -18.69
N LEU A 60 -7.85 -8.19 -19.69
CA LEU A 60 -6.94 -7.77 -20.76
C LEU A 60 -6.54 -6.31 -20.51
N ALA A 61 -5.25 -6.04 -20.34
CA ALA A 61 -4.72 -4.69 -20.29
C ALA A 61 -3.78 -4.44 -21.48
N ALA A 62 -4.07 -3.39 -22.24
CA ALA A 62 -3.28 -2.92 -23.36
C ALA A 62 -3.12 -1.38 -23.29
N ARG A 63 -2.34 -0.80 -24.19
CA ARG A 63 -2.16 0.67 -24.30
C ARG A 63 -3.49 1.43 -24.49
N THR A 64 -4.48 0.77 -25.09
CA THR A 64 -5.83 1.31 -25.33
C THR A 64 -6.71 1.29 -24.07
N GLY A 65 -6.28 0.65 -23.00
CA GLY A 65 -7.04 0.53 -21.75
C GLY A 65 -7.11 -0.91 -21.23
N GLY A 66 -7.86 -1.09 -20.13
CA GLY A 66 -8.11 -2.39 -19.53
C GLY A 66 -9.58 -2.78 -19.61
N ILE A 67 -9.86 -4.03 -19.95
CA ILE A 67 -11.21 -4.56 -20.09
C ILE A 67 -11.31 -5.94 -19.43
N GLU A 68 -12.44 -6.20 -18.78
CA GLU A 68 -12.74 -7.46 -18.11
C GLU A 68 -13.70 -8.29 -18.97
N PHE A 69 -13.44 -9.60 -19.07
CA PHE A 69 -14.25 -10.58 -19.76
C PHE A 69 -14.74 -11.64 -18.78
N VAL A 70 -16.04 -11.90 -18.84
CA VAL A 70 -16.71 -12.96 -18.10
C VAL A 70 -16.95 -14.13 -19.04
N HIS A 71 -16.74 -15.35 -18.56
CA HIS A 71 -17.02 -16.56 -19.34
C HIS A 71 -18.49 -16.92 -19.25
N HIS A 72 -19.18 -16.98 -20.39
CA HIS A 72 -20.55 -17.46 -20.47
C HIS A 72 -20.76 -18.27 -21.75
N ALA A 73 -21.27 -19.50 -21.60
CA ALA A 73 -21.57 -20.42 -22.71
C ALA A 73 -20.40 -20.65 -23.70
N GLY A 74 -19.17 -20.77 -23.18
CA GLY A 74 -17.98 -21.04 -24.00
C GLY A 74 -17.37 -19.81 -24.68
N ILE A 75 -17.88 -18.61 -24.39
CA ILE A 75 -17.42 -17.35 -24.97
C ILE A 75 -17.04 -16.38 -23.84
N TRP A 76 -15.92 -15.68 -24.03
CA TRP A 76 -15.45 -14.62 -23.14
C TRP A 76 -15.98 -13.27 -23.61
N ARG A 77 -16.88 -12.66 -22.83
CA ARG A 77 -17.53 -11.38 -23.19
C ARG A 77 -17.30 -10.30 -22.15
N ALA A 78 -17.05 -9.09 -22.63
CA ALA A 78 -17.01 -7.90 -21.80
C ALA A 78 -18.38 -7.21 -21.70
N HIS A 79 -18.48 -6.20 -20.84
CA HIS A 79 -19.71 -5.42 -20.64
C HIS A 79 -20.23 -4.76 -21.92
N ASP A 80 -19.32 -4.32 -22.79
CA ASP A 80 -19.62 -3.71 -24.10
C ASP A 80 -19.93 -4.76 -25.19
N GLN A 81 -20.17 -6.02 -24.82
CA GLN A 81 -20.44 -7.17 -25.69
C GLN A 81 -19.26 -7.61 -26.57
N SER A 82 -18.08 -6.98 -26.44
CA SER A 82 -16.89 -7.40 -27.16
C SER A 82 -16.37 -8.76 -26.69
N GLU A 83 -15.75 -9.49 -27.61
CA GLU A 83 -15.22 -10.83 -27.38
C GLU A 83 -13.69 -10.76 -27.13
N LEU A 84 -13.18 -11.59 -26.20
CA LEU A 84 -11.79 -11.56 -25.74
C LEU A 84 -10.77 -11.72 -26.86
N PHE A 85 -10.91 -12.75 -27.71
CA PHE A 85 -9.94 -13.00 -28.78
C PHE A 85 -10.01 -11.93 -29.86
N ALA A 86 -11.19 -11.37 -30.15
CA ALA A 86 -11.33 -10.23 -31.04
C ALA A 86 -10.60 -8.99 -30.50
N ARG A 87 -10.80 -8.64 -29.22
CA ARG A 87 -10.14 -7.47 -28.60
C ARG A 87 -8.65 -7.66 -28.40
N LEU A 88 -8.20 -8.88 -28.10
CA LEU A 88 -6.79 -9.19 -28.01
C LEU A 88 -6.11 -9.11 -29.38
N ASN A 89 -6.77 -9.55 -30.46
CA ASN A 89 -6.24 -9.36 -31.80
C ASN A 89 -6.09 -7.89 -32.17
N GLU A 90 -7.13 -7.09 -31.95
CA GLU A 90 -7.09 -5.64 -32.17
C GLU A 90 -5.94 -4.97 -31.39
N ALA A 91 -5.77 -5.33 -30.11
CA ALA A 91 -4.69 -4.80 -29.29
C ALA A 91 -3.29 -5.18 -29.81
N ILE A 92 -3.12 -6.41 -30.32
CA ILE A 92 -1.88 -6.85 -30.94
C ILE A 92 -1.63 -6.12 -32.26
N ASP A 93 -2.64 -5.95 -33.10
CA ASP A 93 -2.51 -5.23 -34.38
C ASP A 93 -2.13 -3.77 -34.15
N LEU A 94 -2.76 -3.10 -33.18
CA LEU A 94 -2.41 -1.74 -32.80
C LEU A 94 -0.99 -1.64 -32.24
N ALA A 95 -0.53 -2.63 -31.48
CA ALA A 95 0.84 -2.69 -30.97
C ALA A 95 1.87 -2.89 -32.09
N ILE A 96 1.57 -3.75 -33.07
CA ILE A 96 2.43 -3.96 -34.24
C ILE A 96 2.47 -2.70 -35.11
N ALA A 97 1.32 -2.05 -35.32
CA ALA A 97 1.22 -0.84 -36.11
C ALA A 97 1.85 0.40 -35.45
N SER A 98 1.97 0.43 -34.12
CA SER A 98 2.50 1.59 -33.40
C SER A 98 4.01 1.77 -33.52
N ASP A 99 4.76 0.71 -33.82
CA ASP A 99 6.22 0.78 -34.01
C ASP A 99 6.69 -0.32 -35.00
N PRO A 100 7.41 0.01 -36.08
CA PRO A 100 7.91 -0.97 -37.06
C PRO A 100 8.80 -2.08 -36.45
N ARG A 101 9.42 -1.84 -35.29
CA ARG A 101 10.20 -2.87 -34.57
C ARG A 101 9.34 -4.04 -34.11
N ASN A 102 8.05 -3.81 -33.86
CA ASN A 102 7.11 -4.81 -33.36
C ASN A 102 6.63 -5.77 -34.45
N ALA A 103 6.83 -5.44 -35.72
CA ALA A 103 6.50 -6.30 -36.87
C ALA A 103 7.65 -7.25 -37.28
N ARG A 104 8.79 -7.22 -36.59
CA ARG A 104 9.97 -8.03 -36.96
C ARG A 104 9.69 -9.51 -36.70
N ALA A 105 10.13 -10.36 -37.63
CA ALA A 105 10.08 -11.80 -37.42
C ALA A 105 10.99 -12.22 -36.24
N PRO A 106 10.63 -13.28 -35.48
CA PRO A 106 11.48 -13.83 -34.44
C PRO A 106 12.86 -14.18 -35.00
N ALA A 107 13.93 -13.78 -34.32
CA ALA A 107 15.28 -14.14 -34.74
C ALA A 107 15.45 -15.66 -34.72
N ALA A 108 15.89 -16.25 -35.84
CA ALA A 108 16.24 -17.67 -35.88
C ALA A 108 17.35 -17.94 -34.86
N GLN A 109 17.10 -18.85 -33.92
CA GLN A 109 18.10 -19.23 -32.92
C GLN A 109 19.32 -19.80 -33.63
N ALA A 110 20.47 -19.12 -33.53
CA ALA A 110 21.74 -19.64 -33.99
C ALA A 110 22.07 -20.91 -33.18
N MET A 111 22.17 -22.05 -33.86
CA MET A 111 22.61 -23.30 -33.21
C MET A 111 23.98 -23.08 -32.55
N PRO A 112 24.19 -23.48 -31.28
CA PRO A 112 25.49 -23.36 -30.66
C PRO A 112 26.50 -24.25 -31.40
N ALA A 113 27.64 -23.70 -31.76
CA ALA A 113 28.75 -24.44 -32.35
C ALA A 113 29.21 -25.56 -31.39
N VAL A 114 29.25 -26.78 -31.92
CA VAL A 114 29.77 -27.97 -31.21
C VAL A 114 31.27 -27.75 -30.95
N ALA A 115 31.65 -27.62 -29.68
CA ALA A 115 33.05 -27.69 -29.25
C ALA A 115 33.52 -29.16 -29.23
N PRO A 116 34.79 -29.46 -29.58
CA PRO A 116 35.23 -30.83 -29.78
C PRO A 116 35.33 -31.61 -28.47
N THR A 117 34.85 -32.85 -28.51
CA THR A 117 34.93 -33.84 -27.45
C THR A 117 36.38 -34.20 -27.16
N ARG A 118 36.84 -33.90 -25.93
CA ARG A 118 38.09 -34.44 -25.39
C ARG A 118 37.85 -35.86 -24.89
N THR A 119 38.59 -36.80 -25.46
CA THR A 119 38.56 -38.24 -25.16
C THR A 119 39.16 -38.57 -23.78
N ALA A 120 38.38 -39.34 -23.03
CA ALA A 120 38.69 -40.38 -22.03
C ALA A 120 40.07 -40.44 -21.34
N GLY A 121 40.04 -40.53 -20.00
CA GLY A 121 41.16 -40.96 -19.17
C GLY A 121 40.76 -41.41 -17.75
N LYS A 122 40.42 -42.69 -17.62
CA LYS A 122 40.52 -43.60 -16.44
C LYS A 122 39.89 -43.25 -15.07
N ASN A 123 38.92 -44.10 -14.70
CA ASN A 123 38.69 -44.75 -13.40
C ASN A 123 38.70 -43.89 -12.11
N HIS A 124 37.59 -43.20 -11.83
CA HIS A 124 37.26 -42.69 -10.49
C HIS A 124 35.96 -43.27 -9.89
N MET A 125 35.30 -44.18 -10.58
CA MET A 125 33.98 -44.69 -10.16
C MET A 125 34.04 -45.49 -8.84
N LEU A 126 35.11 -46.27 -8.63
CA LEU A 126 35.27 -47.06 -7.39
C LEU A 126 35.56 -46.17 -6.16
N ARG A 127 36.25 -45.04 -6.37
CA ARG A 127 36.59 -44.10 -5.28
C ARG A 127 35.37 -43.29 -4.83
N ASN A 128 34.50 -42.91 -5.77
CA ASN A 128 33.31 -42.12 -5.47
C ASN A 128 32.20 -42.95 -4.81
N VAL A 129 32.08 -44.24 -5.15
CA VAL A 129 31.15 -45.17 -4.49
C VAL A 129 31.58 -45.46 -3.04
N ALA A 130 32.88 -45.62 -2.78
CA ALA A 130 33.39 -45.81 -1.42
C ALA A 130 33.13 -44.59 -0.52
N ILE A 131 33.27 -43.36 -1.05
CA ILE A 131 32.99 -42.12 -0.31
C ILE A 131 31.49 -41.97 0.01
N ALA A 132 30.62 -42.31 -0.94
CA ALA A 132 29.17 -42.27 -0.72
C ALA A 132 28.69 -43.28 0.34
N MET A 133 29.28 -44.49 0.36
CA MET A 133 28.97 -45.51 1.37
C MET A 133 29.45 -45.10 2.78
N LEU A 134 30.61 -44.45 2.89
CA LEU A 134 31.10 -43.94 4.18
C LEU A 134 30.23 -42.79 4.72
N ALA A 135 29.76 -41.90 3.84
CA ALA A 135 28.86 -40.80 4.20
C ALA A 135 27.48 -41.31 4.66
N ALA A 136 26.95 -42.36 4.01
CA ALA A 136 25.69 -42.99 4.41
C ALA A 136 25.80 -43.71 5.77
N ALA A 137 26.93 -44.37 6.05
CA ALA A 137 27.17 -45.01 7.34
C ALA A 137 27.30 -43.98 8.49
N LEU A 138 27.95 -42.84 8.23
CA LEU A 138 28.05 -41.72 9.19
C LEU A 138 26.71 -41.04 9.45
N ALA A 139 25.87 -40.87 8.43
CA ALA A 139 24.51 -40.33 8.57
C ALA A 139 23.57 -41.29 9.31
N PHE A 140 23.74 -42.60 9.12
CA PHE A 140 22.97 -43.60 9.84
C PHE A 140 23.36 -43.68 11.32
N TRP A 141 24.65 -43.54 11.64
CA TRP A 141 25.14 -43.55 13.03
C TRP A 141 24.78 -42.26 13.79
N SER A 142 24.69 -41.11 13.12
CA SER A 142 24.20 -39.86 13.73
C SER A 142 22.69 -39.90 14.00
N ALA A 143 21.90 -40.49 13.10
CA ALA A 143 20.46 -40.67 13.28
C ALA A 143 20.13 -41.62 14.45
N GLN A 144 20.94 -42.65 14.69
CA GLN A 144 20.72 -43.58 15.82
C GLN A 144 21.13 -43.01 17.19
N ARG A 145 22.02 -42.00 17.25
CA ARG A 145 22.39 -41.34 18.52
C ARG A 145 21.40 -40.29 19.02
N LEU A 146 20.44 -39.85 18.20
CA LEU A 146 19.39 -38.91 18.62
C LEU A 146 18.06 -39.58 19.01
N GLY A 147 18.01 -40.91 19.04
CA GLY A 147 16.86 -41.69 19.53
C GLY A 147 16.80 -41.81 21.05
N LYS A 148 16.67 -40.70 21.77
CA LYS A 148 16.08 -40.71 23.12
C LYS A 148 14.96 -39.67 23.14
N PRO A 149 13.69 -40.07 23.34
CA PRO A 149 12.63 -39.09 23.57
C PRO A 149 13.01 -38.29 24.82
N PRO A 150 13.01 -36.95 24.77
CA PRO A 150 13.17 -36.17 25.98
C PRO A 150 12.03 -36.55 26.93
N ALA A 151 12.37 -36.85 28.17
CA ALA A 151 11.42 -36.97 29.26
C ALA A 151 10.47 -35.77 29.19
N SER A 152 9.16 -36.06 29.28
CA SER A 152 8.09 -35.08 29.40
C SER A 152 8.50 -34.01 30.41
N ARG A 153 8.91 -32.84 29.91
CA ARG A 153 8.99 -31.64 30.73
C ARG A 153 7.59 -31.45 31.32
N PRO A 154 7.45 -31.22 32.64
CA PRO A 154 6.17 -30.76 33.15
C PRO A 154 5.81 -29.53 32.32
N ALA A 155 4.56 -29.50 31.83
CA ALA A 155 4.02 -28.36 31.11
C ALA A 155 4.52 -27.12 31.82
N THR A 156 5.38 -26.34 31.16
CA THR A 156 5.66 -24.98 31.59
C THR A 156 4.28 -24.40 31.71
N ALA A 157 3.87 -24.09 32.94
CA ALA A 157 2.59 -23.46 33.19
C ALA A 157 2.49 -22.38 32.14
N GLN A 158 1.49 -22.51 31.25
CA GLN A 158 1.03 -21.38 30.49
C GLN A 158 0.82 -20.33 31.57
N THR A 159 1.71 -19.33 31.63
CA THR A 159 1.45 -18.17 32.47
C THR A 159 0.07 -17.75 32.01
N PRO A 160 -0.95 -17.80 32.87
CA PRO A 160 -2.27 -17.44 32.44
C PRO A 160 -2.11 -16.08 31.79
N THR A 161 -2.65 -15.92 30.59
CA THR A 161 -3.03 -14.61 30.09
C THR A 161 -3.77 -14.00 31.27
N LEU A 162 -3.14 -13.07 31.96
CA LEU A 162 -3.77 -12.36 33.05
C LEU A 162 -4.82 -11.52 32.35
N SER A 163 -5.99 -12.13 32.16
CA SER A 163 -7.20 -11.43 31.83
C SER A 163 -7.39 -10.49 33.02
N LEU A 164 -7.02 -9.23 32.83
CA LEU A 164 -7.24 -8.16 33.80
C LEU A 164 -8.73 -7.99 34.15
N ASN A 165 -9.62 -8.73 33.51
CA ASN A 165 -11.06 -8.82 33.74
C ASN A 165 -11.48 -9.34 35.15
N GLN A 166 -10.55 -9.59 36.08
CA GLN A 166 -10.89 -9.98 37.47
C GLN A 166 -10.46 -8.97 38.54
N LEU A 167 -9.88 -7.83 38.17
CA LEU A 167 -9.60 -6.75 39.12
C LEU A 167 -10.76 -5.75 39.05
N HIS A 168 -11.66 -5.80 40.04
CA HIS A 168 -12.67 -4.76 40.24
C HIS A 168 -11.97 -3.46 40.65
N TYR A 169 -11.72 -2.59 39.68
CA TYR A 169 -11.23 -1.26 39.95
C TYR A 169 -12.44 -0.32 40.13
N PRO A 170 -12.49 0.52 41.17
CA PRO A 170 -13.56 1.50 41.28
C PRO A 170 -13.47 2.45 40.09
N CYS A 171 -14.54 2.52 39.30
CA CYS A 171 -14.63 3.47 38.22
C CYS A 171 -14.88 4.86 38.82
N GLU A 172 -13.92 5.76 38.62
CA GLU A 172 -14.01 7.18 38.91
C GLU A 172 -15.06 7.81 37.98
N GLY A 173 -15.76 8.85 38.46
CA GLY A 173 -16.99 9.40 37.87
C GLY A 173 -16.93 9.88 36.40
N ALA A 174 -17.14 11.18 36.17
CA ALA A 174 -17.38 11.70 34.82
C ALA A 174 -16.15 11.54 33.89
N LEU A 175 -16.41 11.28 32.60
CA LEU A 175 -15.38 11.21 31.57
C LEU A 175 -14.58 12.53 31.51
N PRO A 176 -13.23 12.49 31.59
CA PRO A 176 -12.40 13.68 31.48
C PRO A 176 -12.55 14.39 30.13
N ALA A 177 -12.11 15.65 30.06
CA ALA A 177 -12.09 16.41 28.81
C ALA A 177 -11.22 15.74 27.73
N ASN A 178 -11.57 15.96 26.47
CA ASN A 178 -10.74 15.52 25.34
C ASN A 178 -9.33 16.10 25.43
N GLY A 179 -8.33 15.26 25.14
CA GLY A 179 -6.92 15.61 25.26
C GLY A 179 -6.38 15.61 26.69
N ASN A 180 -7.17 15.19 27.69
CA ASN A 180 -6.67 15.06 29.06
C ASN A 180 -5.49 14.08 29.11
N VAL A 181 -4.35 14.56 29.64
CA VAL A 181 -3.12 13.77 29.81
C VAL A 181 -2.91 13.44 31.28
N SER A 182 -2.72 12.16 31.59
CA SER A 182 -2.37 11.70 32.95
C SER A 182 -0.97 11.11 32.95
N ILE A 183 -0.09 11.61 33.82
CA ILE A 183 1.31 11.19 33.92
C ILE A 183 1.48 10.20 35.07
N PHE A 184 2.29 9.15 34.86
CA PHE A 184 2.58 8.11 35.84
C PHE A 184 4.06 8.16 36.27
N PRO A 185 4.36 8.72 37.44
CA PRO A 185 5.74 8.98 37.89
C PRO A 185 6.55 7.73 38.22
N ALA A 186 5.92 6.55 38.26
CA ALA A 186 6.60 5.27 38.47
C ALA A 186 7.48 4.84 37.27
N SER A 187 7.35 5.51 36.12
CA SER A 187 8.18 5.24 34.95
C SER A 187 9.47 6.07 34.95
N ARG A 188 10.53 5.55 34.33
CA ARG A 188 11.81 6.28 34.13
C ARG A 188 11.78 7.20 32.89
N MET A 189 10.60 7.44 32.34
CA MET A 189 10.44 8.24 31.12
C MET A 189 10.39 9.73 31.49
N PRO A 190 11.16 10.60 30.80
CA PRO A 190 11.00 12.04 30.94
C PRO A 190 9.58 12.44 30.53
N VAL A 191 8.94 13.30 31.32
CA VAL A 191 7.69 13.96 30.91
C VAL A 191 8.05 14.94 29.80
N GLY A 192 7.34 14.89 28.68
CA GLY A 192 7.60 15.76 27.54
C GLY A 192 7.46 17.24 27.91
N GLY A 193 8.39 18.06 27.45
CA GLY A 193 8.37 19.52 27.52
C GLY A 193 7.76 20.15 26.27
N ALA A 194 7.58 21.47 26.27
CA ALA A 194 7.04 22.22 25.12
C ALA A 194 7.95 22.15 23.88
N ASP A 195 9.25 21.86 24.06
CA ASP A 195 10.22 21.73 22.97
C ASP A 195 10.30 20.30 22.38
N ASP A 196 9.58 19.34 22.98
CA ASP A 196 9.56 17.98 22.48
C ASP A 196 8.66 17.82 21.25
N PRO A 197 8.93 16.86 20.36
CA PRO A 197 8.11 16.63 19.18
C PRO A 197 6.63 16.42 19.50
N GLU A 198 5.76 17.10 18.75
CA GLU A 198 4.32 16.91 18.83
C GLU A 198 3.91 15.59 18.17
N VAL A 199 3.10 14.82 18.89
CA VAL A 199 2.37 13.66 18.39
C VAL A 199 0.88 13.97 18.41
N THR A 200 0.28 13.97 17.22
CA THR A 200 -1.16 14.19 17.05
C THR A 200 -1.89 12.85 17.16
N LEU A 201 -2.92 12.79 17.99
CA LEU A 201 -3.81 11.65 18.15
C LEU A 201 -5.15 12.00 17.51
N LYS A 202 -5.62 11.19 16.56
CA LYS A 202 -6.92 11.38 15.90
C LYS A 202 -7.81 10.17 16.17
N ASN A 203 -9.00 10.40 16.71
CA ASN A 203 -9.95 9.34 16.99
C ASN A 203 -11.16 9.41 16.04
N ASP A 204 -11.13 8.57 15.00
CA ASP A 204 -12.26 8.32 14.11
C ASP A 204 -13.09 7.09 14.58
N HIS A 205 -12.77 6.50 15.74
CA HIS A 205 -13.58 5.46 16.39
C HIS A 205 -14.88 6.09 16.96
N PRO A 206 -16.04 5.40 16.89
CA PRO A 206 -17.32 5.93 17.40
C PRO A 206 -17.38 6.05 18.92
N HIS A 207 -16.39 5.52 19.64
CA HIS A 207 -16.28 5.56 21.09
C HIS A 207 -15.01 6.30 21.51
N PRO A 208 -14.98 6.90 22.71
CA PRO A 208 -13.77 7.41 23.33
C PRO A 208 -12.65 6.35 23.37
N VAL A 209 -11.42 6.78 23.14
CA VAL A 209 -10.23 5.93 23.18
C VAL A 209 -9.22 6.52 24.16
N LEU A 210 -8.74 5.69 25.08
CA LEU A 210 -7.60 5.99 25.95
C LEU A 210 -6.36 5.35 25.34
N LEU A 211 -5.37 6.16 24.98
CA LEU A 211 -4.02 5.71 24.65
C LEU A 211 -3.17 5.73 25.91
N ILE A 212 -2.49 4.64 26.23
CA ILE A 212 -1.49 4.52 27.27
C ILE A 212 -0.13 4.27 26.62
N LEU A 213 0.85 5.10 26.95
CA LEU A 213 2.23 4.96 26.50
C LEU A 213 3.10 4.42 27.61
N THR A 214 3.99 3.50 27.25
CA THR A 214 5.05 3.00 28.12
C THR A 214 6.41 3.18 27.45
N ALA A 215 7.48 3.12 28.23
CA ALA A 215 8.80 2.85 27.67
C ALA A 215 8.78 1.55 26.85
N ALA A 216 9.63 1.48 25.81
CA ALA A 216 9.77 0.27 24.99
C ALA A 216 10.01 -0.98 25.85
N ALA A 217 9.27 -2.05 25.56
CA ALA A 217 9.33 -3.33 26.29
C ALA A 217 9.02 -3.23 27.80
N SER A 218 8.29 -2.20 28.22
CA SER A 218 7.77 -2.05 29.58
C SER A 218 6.26 -2.31 29.61
N ALA A 219 5.76 -2.80 30.75
CA ALA A 219 4.33 -2.83 31.06
C ALA A 219 3.92 -1.73 32.06
N VAL A 220 4.88 -0.90 32.47
CA VAL A 220 4.65 0.21 33.41
C VAL A 220 4.20 1.44 32.62
N PRO A 221 2.95 1.92 32.82
CA PRO A 221 2.46 3.16 32.21
C PRO A 221 3.37 4.34 32.53
N SER A 222 3.67 5.14 31.51
CA SER A 222 4.39 6.41 31.62
C SER A 222 3.43 7.58 31.55
N LEU A 223 2.51 7.56 30.59
CA LEU A 223 1.41 8.51 30.51
C LEU A 223 0.22 7.90 29.80
N SER A 224 -0.93 8.56 29.89
CA SER A 224 -2.11 8.25 29.09
C SER A 224 -2.74 9.53 28.55
N VAL A 225 -3.40 9.42 27.40
CA VAL A 225 -4.12 10.51 26.73
C VAL A 225 -5.50 10.02 26.34
N LEU A 226 -6.53 10.73 26.76
CA LEU A 226 -7.91 10.44 26.40
C LEU A 226 -8.31 11.24 25.16
N VAL A 227 -8.85 10.58 24.13
CA VAL A 227 -9.35 11.22 22.91
C VAL A 227 -10.82 10.83 22.71
N HIS A 228 -11.71 11.81 22.67
CA HIS A 228 -13.15 11.59 22.48
C HIS A 228 -13.45 11.14 21.05
N ALA A 229 -14.62 10.52 20.85
CA ALA A 229 -15.08 10.08 19.54
C ALA A 229 -15.15 11.25 18.54
N GLY A 230 -14.58 11.09 17.35
CA GLY A 230 -14.53 12.10 16.30
C GLY A 230 -13.61 13.29 16.59
N GLN A 231 -12.81 13.25 17.66
CA GLN A 231 -11.94 14.36 18.07
C GLN A 231 -10.46 14.04 17.90
N ALA A 232 -9.63 15.05 18.08
CA ALA A 232 -8.17 14.95 18.08
C ALA A 232 -7.57 15.59 19.33
N ALA A 233 -6.37 15.16 19.68
CA ALA A 233 -5.56 15.71 20.74
C ALA A 233 -4.09 15.75 20.31
N ALA A 234 -3.28 16.61 20.93
CA ALA A 234 -1.85 16.68 20.69
C ALA A 234 -1.10 16.48 22.01
N VAL A 235 -0.01 15.72 21.99
CA VAL A 235 0.88 15.50 23.13
C VAL A 235 2.32 15.66 22.70
N HIS A 236 3.14 16.30 23.54
CA HIS A 236 4.58 16.45 23.28
C HIS A 236 5.31 15.28 23.94
N LEU A 237 6.10 14.56 23.15
CA LEU A 237 6.81 13.36 23.60
C LEU A 237 8.29 13.48 23.25
N PRO A 238 9.21 13.17 24.18
CA PRO A 238 10.63 13.13 23.86
C PRO A 238 10.91 12.21 22.67
N ALA A 239 11.96 12.52 21.90
CA ALA A 239 12.41 11.60 20.85
C ALA A 239 12.76 10.24 21.46
N GLY A 240 12.18 9.17 20.93
CA GLY A 240 12.26 7.85 21.55
C GLY A 240 11.31 6.83 20.95
N ARG A 241 11.27 5.65 21.57
CA ARG A 241 10.42 4.53 21.17
C ARG A 241 9.49 4.14 22.32
N TYR A 242 8.21 4.05 22.03
CA TYR A 242 7.14 3.83 23.00
C TYR A 242 6.28 2.64 22.61
N ASP A 243 5.93 1.78 23.57
CA ASP A 243 4.88 0.80 23.33
C ASP A 243 3.52 1.48 23.59
N MET A 244 2.52 1.10 22.79
CA MET A 244 1.17 1.66 22.88
C MET A 244 0.19 0.60 23.39
N MET A 245 -0.67 1.01 24.32
CA MET A 245 -1.83 0.23 24.77
C MET A 245 -3.08 1.10 24.65
N PHE A 246 -4.22 0.49 24.31
CA PHE A 246 -5.47 1.19 24.09
C PHE A 246 -6.59 0.59 24.92
N SER A 247 -7.49 1.43 25.42
CA SER A 247 -8.78 1.01 25.99
C SER A 247 -9.88 1.85 25.33
N VAL A 248 -10.97 1.20 24.92
CA VAL A 248 -12.06 1.82 24.15
C VAL A 248 -13.37 1.55 24.87
N GLY A 249 -14.18 2.57 25.12
CA GLY A 249 -15.45 2.39 25.82
C GLY A 249 -16.16 3.68 26.15
N ASP A 250 -17.34 3.56 26.76
CA ASP A 250 -18.16 4.71 27.14
C ASP A 250 -18.24 4.89 28.66
N ASN A 251 -18.10 3.82 29.45
CA ASN A 251 -18.08 3.90 30.91
C ASN A 251 -16.64 4.01 31.42
N TRP A 252 -16.22 5.27 31.64
CA TRP A 252 -14.91 5.62 32.18
C TRP A 252 -14.67 4.99 33.56
N CYS A 253 -13.46 4.48 33.78
CA CYS A 253 -13.02 4.06 35.11
C CYS A 253 -11.87 4.90 35.64
N ASN A 254 -10.69 4.89 35.03
CA ASN A 254 -9.56 5.70 35.50
C ASN A 254 -8.47 5.76 34.42
N PRO A 255 -7.51 6.69 34.50
CA PRO A 255 -6.49 6.84 33.46
C PRO A 255 -5.50 5.67 33.33
N ARG A 256 -5.47 4.75 34.30
CA ARG A 256 -4.59 3.56 34.24
C ARG A 256 -5.26 2.37 33.55
N ASN A 257 -6.56 2.21 33.73
CA ASN A 257 -7.30 1.03 33.29
C ASN A 257 -8.25 1.34 32.11
N GLY A 258 -8.56 2.61 31.87
CA GLY A 258 -9.47 3.03 30.82
C GLY A 258 -10.92 2.82 31.19
N PHE A 259 -11.64 2.09 30.33
CA PHE A 259 -13.08 1.90 30.40
C PHE A 259 -13.44 0.53 30.97
N SER A 260 -14.60 0.40 31.61
CA SER A 260 -15.05 -0.86 32.21
C SER A 260 -15.31 -1.97 31.18
N GLU A 261 -15.70 -1.56 29.98
CA GLU A 261 -16.05 -2.42 28.84
C GLU A 261 -14.84 -2.63 27.92
N GLY A 262 -13.87 -1.73 27.99
CA GLY A 262 -12.70 -1.68 27.11
C GLY A 262 -11.56 -2.52 27.66
N HIS A 263 -11.29 -3.67 27.04
CA HIS A 263 -10.05 -4.39 27.31
C HIS A 263 -8.82 -3.54 26.96
N LEU A 264 -7.76 -3.66 27.76
CA LEU A 264 -6.47 -3.08 27.41
C LEU A 264 -5.82 -3.88 26.27
N LEU A 265 -5.82 -3.31 25.07
CA LEU A 265 -5.24 -3.87 23.87
C LEU A 265 -3.82 -3.35 23.70
N LYS A 266 -2.81 -4.23 23.72
CA LYS A 266 -1.43 -3.86 23.39
C LYS A 266 -1.24 -3.91 21.87
N PHE A 267 -0.63 -2.88 21.31
CA PHE A 267 -0.27 -2.84 19.90
C PHE A 267 1.19 -3.28 19.70
N ASP A 268 1.43 -4.18 18.74
CA ASP A 268 2.75 -4.79 18.53
C ASP A 268 3.75 -3.83 17.87
N GLN A 269 3.26 -2.83 17.14
CA GLN A 269 4.12 -1.82 16.53
C GLN A 269 4.33 -0.65 17.51
N PRO A 270 5.58 -0.37 17.88
CA PRO A 270 5.89 0.74 18.76
C PRO A 270 5.77 2.08 18.04
N LEU A 271 5.36 3.11 18.76
CA LEU A 271 5.44 4.50 18.30
C LEU A 271 6.89 4.96 18.34
N THR A 272 7.40 5.47 17.21
CA THR A 272 8.74 6.08 17.15
C THR A 272 8.59 7.58 16.96
N VAL A 273 9.10 8.35 17.91
CA VAL A 273 9.09 9.81 17.90
C VAL A 273 10.49 10.31 17.60
N GLN A 274 10.61 11.21 16.62
CA GLN A 274 11.88 11.78 16.17
C GLN A 274 11.79 13.31 16.17
N ALA A 275 12.91 13.97 16.49
CA ALA A 275 13.00 15.43 16.40
C ALA A 275 12.70 15.92 14.98
N GLY A 276 11.85 16.94 14.86
CA GLY A 276 11.50 17.56 13.57
C GLY A 276 10.67 16.68 12.62
N LYS A 277 10.19 15.52 13.08
CA LYS A 277 9.29 14.65 12.31
C LYS A 277 8.01 14.45 13.10
N PRO A 278 6.98 15.28 12.84
CA PRO A 278 5.71 15.13 13.52
C PRO A 278 5.11 13.77 13.18
N VAL A 279 4.36 13.17 14.10
CA VAL A 279 3.72 11.87 13.90
C VAL A 279 2.24 11.96 14.25
N GLN A 280 1.40 11.31 13.46
CA GLN A 280 -0.02 11.16 13.74
C GLN A 280 -0.34 9.68 14.03
N VAL A 281 -1.05 9.45 15.13
CA VAL A 281 -1.68 8.18 15.47
C VAL A 281 -3.17 8.32 15.20
N ALA A 282 -3.64 7.69 14.13
CA ALA A 282 -5.06 7.62 13.79
C ALA A 282 -5.67 6.32 14.32
N MET A 283 -6.80 6.44 15.01
CA MET A 283 -7.55 5.36 15.64
C MET A 283 -8.91 5.26 14.96
N GLN A 284 -9.28 4.08 14.46
CA GLN A 284 -10.54 3.87 13.73
C GLN A 284 -11.14 2.50 14.03
N ALA A 285 -12.44 2.32 13.79
CA ALA A 285 -13.08 1.03 13.94
C ALA A 285 -12.68 0.07 12.80
N SER A 286 -12.31 -1.16 13.14
CA SER A 286 -12.06 -2.26 12.18
C SER A 286 -13.26 -3.17 11.98
N GLY A 287 -14.29 -3.03 12.81
CA GLY A 287 -15.49 -3.85 12.84
C GLY A 287 -16.61 -3.17 13.64
N SER A 288 -17.60 -3.95 14.08
CA SER A 288 -18.78 -3.44 14.80
C SER A 288 -18.66 -3.56 16.32
N GLY A 289 -17.66 -4.26 16.84
CA GLY A 289 -17.40 -4.40 18.27
C GLY A 289 -16.68 -3.19 18.84
N ILE A 290 -16.92 -2.88 20.12
CA ILE A 290 -16.28 -1.75 20.81
C ILE A 290 -14.76 -1.88 20.91
N ALA A 291 -14.25 -3.12 20.90
CA ALA A 291 -12.83 -3.44 20.92
C ALA A 291 -12.22 -3.61 19.51
N ASP A 292 -13.01 -3.47 18.44
CA ASP A 292 -12.52 -3.59 17.06
C ASP A 292 -11.77 -2.32 16.67
N LEU A 293 -10.55 -2.17 17.18
CA LEU A 293 -9.70 -1.01 16.98
C LEU A 293 -8.63 -1.29 15.92
N GLN A 294 -8.53 -0.41 14.92
CA GLN A 294 -7.40 -0.32 14.03
C GLN A 294 -6.62 0.97 14.32
N VAL A 295 -5.30 0.81 14.46
CA VAL A 295 -4.37 1.91 14.73
C VAL A 295 -3.44 2.08 13.53
N LEU A 296 -3.28 3.32 13.11
CA LEU A 296 -2.54 3.74 11.94
C LEU A 296 -1.55 4.83 12.35
N VAL A 297 -0.26 4.53 12.32
CA VAL A 297 0.80 5.49 12.65
C VAL A 297 1.44 5.98 11.37
N HIS A 298 1.37 7.29 11.11
CA HIS A 298 1.92 7.91 9.92
C HIS A 298 2.73 9.16 10.29
N ALA A 299 3.71 9.52 9.46
CA ALA A 299 4.34 10.83 9.57
C ALA A 299 3.26 11.92 9.40
N PHE A 300 3.18 12.83 10.36
CA PHE A 300 2.28 13.97 10.31
C PHE A 300 2.99 15.10 9.60
N HIS A 301 2.40 15.56 8.51
CA HIS A 301 2.85 16.74 7.81
C HIS A 301 1.81 17.82 8.08
N PRO A 302 2.14 18.89 8.81
CA PRO A 302 1.28 20.06 8.79
C PRO A 302 1.12 20.44 7.32
N ALA A 303 -0.12 20.55 6.84
CA ALA A 303 -0.38 20.97 5.48
C ALA A 303 0.41 22.27 5.24
N VAL A 304 1.29 22.28 4.24
CA VAL A 304 2.02 23.50 3.86
C VAL A 304 0.95 24.56 3.59
N THR A 305 0.88 25.59 4.44
CA THR A 305 -0.05 26.70 4.25
C THR A 305 0.48 27.56 3.12
N ALA A 306 0.11 27.21 1.88
CA ALA A 306 0.44 28.04 0.73
C ALA A 306 -0.26 29.40 0.88
N PRO A 307 0.45 30.54 0.76
CA PRO A 307 -0.21 31.84 0.69
C PRO A 307 -1.22 31.82 -0.47
N PRO A 308 -2.39 32.48 -0.31
CA PRO A 308 -3.39 32.51 -1.36
C PRO A 308 -2.76 33.10 -2.63
N PRO A 309 -3.03 32.49 -3.81
CA PRO A 309 -2.45 32.97 -5.04
C PRO A 309 -3.01 34.33 -5.40
N ASP A 310 -2.15 35.19 -5.95
CA ASP A 310 -2.58 36.41 -6.60
C ASP A 310 -3.13 36.10 -7.99
N TYR A 311 -3.94 37.00 -8.54
CA TYR A 311 -4.45 36.88 -9.91
C TYR A 311 -4.12 38.13 -10.70
N THR A 312 -3.58 37.94 -11.89
CA THR A 312 -3.33 39.02 -12.84
C THR A 312 -4.65 39.51 -13.44
N GLY A 313 -4.66 40.73 -14.01
CA GLY A 313 -5.88 41.33 -14.58
C GLY A 313 -6.49 40.56 -15.76
N ASP A 314 -5.72 39.68 -16.40
CA ASP A 314 -6.16 38.74 -17.43
C ASP A 314 -6.58 37.36 -16.88
N GLY A 315 -6.68 37.23 -15.55
CA GLY A 315 -7.19 36.04 -14.88
C GLY A 315 -6.20 34.89 -14.76
N ARG A 316 -4.89 35.12 -14.95
CA ARG A 316 -3.87 34.09 -14.66
C ARG A 316 -3.57 34.07 -13.18
N MET A 317 -3.40 32.88 -12.63
CA MET A 317 -2.99 32.66 -11.25
C MET A 317 -1.47 32.88 -11.16
N GLN A 318 -1.04 33.72 -10.22
CA GLN A 318 0.34 33.99 -9.90
C GLN A 318 0.69 33.35 -8.55
N VAL A 319 1.70 32.49 -8.56
CA VAL A 319 2.14 31.71 -7.40
C VAL A 319 3.60 32.02 -7.12
N SER A 320 3.88 32.45 -5.89
CA SER A 320 5.26 32.68 -5.43
C SER A 320 5.90 31.37 -4.99
N ARG A 321 7.20 31.22 -5.27
CA ARG A 321 8.00 30.10 -4.78
C ARG A 321 8.04 30.12 -3.25
N HIS A 322 7.80 28.98 -2.64
CA HIS A 322 7.89 28.80 -1.19
C HIS A 322 9.36 28.77 -0.73
N ALA A 323 9.58 28.91 0.58
CA ALA A 323 10.92 29.00 1.18
C ALA A 323 11.77 27.72 0.97
N ASP A 324 11.12 26.57 0.76
CA ASP A 324 11.76 25.29 0.43
C ASP A 324 12.14 25.15 -1.06
N GLY A 325 11.81 26.14 -1.89
CA GLY A 325 12.13 26.16 -3.30
C GLY A 325 11.05 25.59 -4.22
N HIS A 326 9.97 25.02 -3.69
CA HIS A 326 8.86 24.46 -4.46
C HIS A 326 7.71 25.45 -4.66
N PHE A 327 6.79 25.15 -5.59
CA PHE A 327 5.55 25.91 -5.78
C PHE A 327 4.39 25.10 -5.21
N TYR A 328 3.55 25.76 -4.41
CA TYR A 328 2.37 25.16 -3.80
C TYR A 328 1.11 25.86 -4.29
N LEU A 329 0.13 25.06 -4.71
CA LEU A 329 -1.12 25.55 -5.28
C LEU A 329 -2.28 25.09 -4.38
N PRO A 330 -3.09 26.03 -3.84
CA PRO A 330 -4.31 25.65 -3.17
C PRO A 330 -5.37 25.22 -4.17
N GLY A 331 -6.18 24.26 -3.75
CA GLY A 331 -7.25 23.69 -4.54
C GLY A 331 -8.28 22.96 -3.69
N ASN A 332 -9.20 22.31 -4.38
CA ASN A 332 -10.23 21.48 -3.77
C ASN A 332 -10.40 20.20 -4.59
N ILE A 333 -10.66 19.10 -3.91
CA ILE A 333 -11.25 17.90 -4.50
C ILE A 333 -12.66 17.80 -3.93
N ASP A 334 -13.66 17.95 -4.79
CA ASP A 334 -15.04 18.21 -4.39
C ASP A 334 -15.07 19.35 -3.32
N ASP A 335 -15.60 19.09 -2.13
CA ASP A 335 -15.64 20.07 -1.02
C ASP A 335 -14.42 20.02 -0.09
N THR A 336 -13.44 19.15 -0.36
CA THR A 336 -12.27 18.96 0.51
C THR A 336 -11.11 19.85 0.07
N PRO A 337 -10.65 20.80 0.91
CA PRO A 337 -9.51 21.64 0.57
C PRO A 337 -8.21 20.83 0.55
N ILE A 338 -7.34 21.17 -0.40
CA ILE A 338 -6.04 20.53 -0.59
C ILE A 338 -5.00 21.57 -1.03
N VAL A 339 -3.75 21.40 -0.62
CA VAL A 339 -2.61 22.08 -1.21
C VAL A 339 -1.77 21.06 -1.97
N PHE A 340 -1.48 21.34 -3.24
CA PHE A 340 -0.60 20.53 -4.06
C PHE A 340 0.77 21.18 -4.20
N MET A 341 1.83 20.38 -4.08
CA MET A 341 3.15 20.76 -4.58
C MET A 341 3.21 20.51 -6.09
N LEU A 342 3.66 21.49 -6.87
CA LEU A 342 3.82 21.34 -8.31
C LEU A 342 4.97 20.37 -8.64
N ASP A 343 4.68 19.33 -9.41
CA ASP A 343 5.65 18.32 -9.83
C ASP A 343 5.48 17.99 -11.32
N THR A 344 6.36 18.55 -12.15
CA THR A 344 6.36 18.33 -13.60
C THR A 344 6.91 16.97 -14.01
N ASP A 345 7.59 16.26 -13.11
CA ASP A 345 8.16 14.94 -13.39
C ASP A 345 7.17 13.81 -13.04
N SER A 346 6.10 14.15 -12.32
CA SER A 346 5.02 13.20 -12.05
C SER A 346 4.01 13.12 -13.21
N PRO A 347 3.79 11.93 -13.81
CA PRO A 347 2.80 11.75 -14.87
C PRO A 347 1.35 11.86 -14.36
N VAL A 348 1.11 11.60 -13.07
CA VAL A 348 -0.21 11.54 -12.47
C VAL A 348 -0.23 12.29 -11.14
N THR A 349 -1.22 13.17 -10.97
CA THR A 349 -1.48 13.89 -9.71
C THR A 349 -1.72 12.89 -8.59
N SER A 350 -1.01 13.06 -7.46
CA SER A 350 -1.07 12.13 -6.34
C SER A 350 -1.57 12.79 -5.07
N ILE A 351 -2.33 12.02 -4.28
CA ILE A 351 -2.89 12.46 -3.00
C ILE A 351 -2.70 11.38 -1.94
N SER A 352 -2.68 11.77 -0.67
CA SER A 352 -2.61 10.82 0.43
C SER A 352 -3.91 10.03 0.59
N SER A 353 -3.78 8.79 1.06
CA SER A 353 -4.93 7.96 1.44
C SER A 353 -5.84 8.62 2.48
N GLY A 354 -5.26 9.41 3.40
CA GLY A 354 -6.02 10.16 4.41
C GLY A 354 -6.91 11.21 3.78
N LEU A 355 -6.37 11.99 2.84
CA LEU A 355 -7.13 12.98 2.10
C LEU A 355 -8.20 12.33 1.22
N ALA A 356 -7.88 11.21 0.56
CA ALA A 356 -8.85 10.49 -0.27
C ALA A 356 -10.06 10.03 0.55
N ARG A 357 -9.86 9.56 1.80
CA ARG A 357 -10.95 9.23 2.72
C ARG A 357 -11.76 10.46 3.12
N GLN A 358 -11.09 11.57 3.45
CA GLN A 358 -11.76 12.84 3.80
C GLN A 358 -12.62 13.38 2.66
N ALA A 359 -12.12 13.28 1.43
CA ALA A 359 -12.83 13.65 0.21
C ALA A 359 -13.91 12.65 -0.21
N GLY A 360 -14.15 11.57 0.55
CA GLY A 360 -15.18 10.59 0.24
C GLY A 360 -14.91 9.77 -1.03
N ILE A 361 -13.65 9.67 -1.47
CA ILE A 361 -13.26 8.92 -2.65
C ILE A 361 -13.40 7.42 -2.37
N ARG A 362 -14.41 6.78 -2.98
CA ARG A 362 -14.73 5.35 -2.80
C ARG A 362 -14.39 4.49 -4.02
N ASN A 363 -14.13 5.11 -5.17
CA ASN A 363 -13.85 4.45 -6.45
C ASN A 363 -12.35 4.16 -6.66
N CYS A 364 -11.60 3.90 -5.58
CA CYS A 364 -10.16 3.69 -5.66
C CYS A 364 -9.83 2.24 -6.04
N LYS A 365 -9.16 2.05 -7.18
CA LYS A 365 -8.78 0.73 -7.70
C LYS A 365 -7.28 0.51 -7.54
N ALA A 366 -6.90 -0.52 -6.78
CA ALA A 366 -5.50 -0.84 -6.48
C ALA A 366 -4.65 -1.01 -7.76
N ILE A 367 -3.44 -0.45 -7.73
CA ILE A 367 -2.41 -0.63 -8.75
C ILE A 367 -1.44 -1.69 -8.21
N GLN A 368 -1.19 -2.78 -8.92
CA GLN A 368 -0.18 -3.73 -8.44
C GLN A 368 1.21 -3.06 -8.46
N PRO A 369 2.01 -3.21 -7.38
CA PRO A 369 3.35 -2.66 -7.35
C PRO A 369 4.22 -3.39 -8.39
N ALA A 370 5.00 -2.62 -9.16
CA ALA A 370 5.81 -3.14 -10.26
C ALA A 370 6.97 -4.04 -9.79
N ALA A 371 7.28 -4.08 -8.49
CA ALA A 371 8.38 -4.85 -7.92
C ALA A 371 8.04 -5.41 -6.52
N ALA A 372 8.58 -6.59 -6.22
CA ALA A 372 8.30 -7.37 -5.02
C ALA A 372 8.84 -6.77 -3.68
N ASN A 373 9.43 -5.57 -3.68
CA ASN A 373 10.11 -4.99 -2.51
C ASN A 373 9.81 -3.49 -2.28
N THR A 374 8.62 -3.01 -2.64
CA THR A 374 8.23 -1.60 -2.42
C THR A 374 7.02 -1.51 -1.49
N PRO A 375 7.04 -0.66 -0.45
CA PRO A 375 5.92 -0.57 0.48
C PRO A 375 4.70 0.05 -0.19
N ALA A 376 3.57 -0.60 0.07
CA ALA A 376 2.18 -0.19 -0.11
C ALA A 376 1.76 0.28 -1.54
N ALA A 377 1.10 -0.65 -2.22
CA ALA A 377 0.43 -0.48 -3.50
C ALA A 377 -0.66 0.61 -3.40
N GLY A 378 -0.40 1.81 -3.95
CA GLY A 378 -1.42 2.83 -4.13
C GLY A 378 -2.56 2.40 -5.04
N CYS A 379 -3.59 3.24 -5.16
CA CYS A 379 -4.73 3.01 -6.05
C CYS A 379 -4.95 4.20 -6.99
N ILE A 380 -5.60 3.99 -8.13
CA ILE A 380 -6.10 5.07 -8.99
C ILE A 380 -7.56 5.31 -8.68
N ALA A 381 -7.94 6.57 -8.54
CA ALA A 381 -9.33 7.01 -8.46
C ALA A 381 -9.63 8.06 -9.53
N LEU A 382 -10.91 8.20 -9.88
CA LEU A 382 -11.41 9.29 -10.72
C LEU A 382 -12.14 10.29 -9.83
N VAL A 383 -11.64 11.52 -9.79
CA VAL A 383 -12.26 12.63 -9.05
C VAL A 383 -13.22 13.38 -9.99
N PRO A 384 -14.52 13.50 -9.65
CA PRO A 384 -15.50 14.18 -10.49
C PRO A 384 -15.19 15.67 -10.64
N HIS A 385 -14.93 16.37 -9.53
CA HIS A 385 -14.67 17.80 -9.53
C HIS A 385 -13.37 18.13 -8.79
N MET A 386 -12.47 18.82 -9.49
CA MET A 386 -11.26 19.36 -8.90
C MET A 386 -11.18 20.86 -9.20
N ARG A 387 -10.74 21.66 -8.23
CA ARG A 387 -10.44 23.08 -8.42
C ARG A 387 -8.98 23.36 -8.08
N LEU A 388 -8.35 24.21 -8.87
CA LEU A 388 -7.05 24.81 -8.58
C LEU A 388 -7.21 26.33 -8.62
N GLY A 389 -7.17 26.98 -7.46
CA GLY A 389 -7.64 28.35 -7.35
C GLY A 389 -9.06 28.52 -7.90
N HIS A 390 -9.23 29.37 -8.93
CA HIS A 390 -10.53 29.54 -9.60
C HIS A 390 -10.78 28.57 -10.78
N PHE A 391 -9.78 27.76 -11.18
CA PHE A 391 -9.92 26.88 -12.33
C PHE A 391 -10.65 25.60 -11.95
N ALA A 392 -11.78 25.33 -12.61
CA ALA A 392 -12.51 24.08 -12.47
C ALA A 392 -12.01 23.04 -13.49
N LEU A 393 -11.85 21.81 -13.02
CA LEU A 393 -11.44 20.64 -13.76
C LEU A 393 -12.42 19.51 -13.44
N GLU A 394 -12.70 18.68 -14.44
CA GLU A 394 -13.64 17.56 -14.30
C GLU A 394 -12.95 16.24 -14.64
N ASN A 395 -13.38 15.17 -13.98
CA ASN A 395 -12.97 13.80 -14.26
C ASN A 395 -11.44 13.62 -14.25
N ILE A 396 -10.80 14.08 -13.17
CA ILE A 396 -9.35 14.03 -13.00
C ILE A 396 -8.94 12.69 -12.38
N THR A 397 -8.03 11.99 -13.05
CA THR A 397 -7.39 10.81 -12.48
C THR A 397 -6.40 11.21 -11.40
N VAL A 398 -6.52 10.61 -10.21
CA VAL A 398 -5.58 10.81 -9.09
C VAL A 398 -5.01 9.48 -8.63
N ALA A 399 -3.73 9.47 -8.29
CA ALA A 399 -3.08 8.36 -7.60
C ALA A 399 -3.20 8.55 -6.10
N VAL A 400 -3.91 7.66 -5.42
CA VAL A 400 -4.01 7.63 -3.97
C VAL A 400 -2.87 6.79 -3.43
N LEU A 401 -1.92 7.43 -2.76
CA LEU A 401 -0.73 6.79 -2.24
C LEU A 401 -0.85 6.59 -0.72
N PRO A 402 -0.53 5.39 -0.21
CA PRO A 402 -0.28 5.17 1.21
C PRO A 402 1.02 5.89 1.60
N ASP A 403 1.07 6.42 2.82
CA ASP A 403 2.28 7.00 3.41
C ASP A 403 2.93 8.17 2.64
N THR A 404 2.23 8.82 1.69
CA THR A 404 2.77 10.03 1.05
C THR A 404 2.62 11.24 1.96
N GLU A 405 3.75 11.93 2.13
CA GLU A 405 3.88 13.13 2.97
C GLU A 405 3.36 14.38 2.26
N THR A 406 3.38 14.39 0.92
CA THR A 406 3.02 15.56 0.09
C THR A 406 2.07 15.15 -1.04
N ASN A 407 1.06 15.97 -1.30
CA ASN A 407 0.19 15.80 -2.47
C ASN A 407 0.85 16.47 -3.68
N LEU A 408 0.98 15.77 -4.80
CA LEU A 408 1.71 16.25 -5.97
C LEU A 408 0.74 16.60 -7.10
N LEU A 409 0.91 17.77 -7.71
CA LEU A 409 0.21 18.16 -8.93
C LEU A 409 1.00 17.71 -10.15
N GLY A 410 0.53 16.63 -10.77
CA GLY A 410 1.19 16.00 -11.90
C GLY A 410 0.79 16.55 -13.27
N THR A 411 1.50 16.10 -14.29
CA THR A 411 1.35 16.56 -15.68
C THR A 411 -0.02 16.25 -16.29
N ASN A 412 -0.74 15.22 -15.81
CA ASN A 412 -2.10 14.93 -16.25
C ASN A 412 -3.08 16.09 -15.98
N VAL A 413 -2.83 16.89 -14.95
CA VAL A 413 -3.59 18.12 -14.64
C VAL A 413 -2.92 19.34 -15.27
N LEU A 414 -1.59 19.48 -15.13
CA LEU A 414 -0.86 20.66 -15.62
C LEU A 414 -1.04 20.89 -17.14
N ARG A 415 -1.22 19.83 -17.92
CA ARG A 415 -1.46 19.92 -19.38
C ARG A 415 -2.72 20.71 -19.76
N ASN A 416 -3.64 20.98 -18.83
CA ASN A 416 -4.83 21.79 -19.09
C ASN A 416 -4.56 23.30 -19.01
N PHE A 417 -3.36 23.69 -18.62
CA PHE A 417 -2.96 25.07 -18.41
C PHE A 417 -1.83 25.50 -19.33
N GLN A 418 -1.71 26.81 -19.53
CA GLN A 418 -0.46 27.43 -19.93
C GLN A 418 0.30 27.78 -18.65
N VAL A 419 1.50 27.20 -18.51
CA VAL A 419 2.34 27.40 -17.33
C VAL A 419 3.62 28.09 -17.79
N SER A 420 3.94 29.23 -17.20
CA SER A 420 5.19 29.95 -17.44
C SER A 420 5.82 30.32 -16.11
N GLN A 421 7.12 30.06 -15.98
CA GLN A 421 7.88 30.40 -14.78
C GLN A 421 8.87 31.52 -15.12
N HIS A 422 8.91 32.55 -14.28
CA HIS A 422 9.92 33.61 -14.33
C HIS A 422 10.45 33.85 -12.92
N ASP A 423 11.74 33.64 -12.71
CA ASP A 423 12.40 33.77 -11.39
C ASP A 423 11.73 32.93 -10.27
N SER A 424 11.23 33.62 -9.23
CA SER A 424 10.51 33.06 -8.09
C SER A 424 8.99 33.08 -8.27
N GLN A 425 8.51 33.35 -9.49
CA GLN A 425 7.09 33.46 -9.82
C GLN A 425 6.69 32.43 -10.87
N LEU A 426 5.53 31.81 -10.63
CA LEU A 426 4.87 30.91 -11.56
C LEU A 426 3.55 31.54 -11.98
N LEU A 427 3.30 31.63 -13.28
CA LEU A 427 2.03 32.06 -13.86
C LEU A 427 1.31 30.88 -14.49
N ILE A 428 0.04 30.72 -14.15
CA ILE A 428 -0.83 29.64 -14.63
C ILE A 428 -2.10 30.25 -15.22
N GLY A 429 -2.34 30.01 -16.50
CA GLY A 429 -3.52 30.46 -17.22
C GLY A 429 -4.28 29.33 -17.90
N ARG A 430 -5.52 29.58 -18.31
CA ARG A 430 -6.22 28.71 -19.27
C ARG A 430 -5.47 28.72 -20.61
N ARG A 431 -5.63 27.63 -21.37
CA ARG A 431 -5.16 27.55 -22.74
C ARG A 431 -5.90 28.47 -23.69
#